data_AF-A0A5A5TZH1-F1
#
_entry.id   AF-A0A5A5TZH1-F1
#
_cell.length_a   1.000
_cell.length_b   1.000
_cell.length_c   1.000
_cell.angle_alpha   90.00
_cell.angle_beta   90.00
_cell.angle_gamma   90.00
#
_symmetry.space_group_name_H-M   'P 1'
#
loop_
_entity.id
_entity.type
_entity.pdbx_description
1 polymer ?
#
loop_
_entity_poly.entity_id
_entity_poly.type
_entity_poly.pdbx_seq_one_letter_code
_entity_poly.pdbx_strand_id
1 'polypeptide(L)'
;MINIMLSYPCGLSYVRNIRNKAAHNSVILNSITNKSGIILDITRANSLASELVIKAKVSRTVRRKKLSISTIHDITTTLAIYDTFIESETMKERRYKELLKRAQREKELYAQNDEIISVYRYFNQITNYLIETL
;
A
#
# COMPACT_ATOMS: atom_id res chain seq x y z
N MET A 1 14.38 3.67 20.75
CA MET A 1 13.36 4.42 19.98
C MET A 1 13.91 5.49 19.04
N ILE A 2 15.02 6.18 19.34
CA ILE A 2 15.55 7.28 18.49
C ILE A 2 16.27 6.79 17.20
N ASN A 3 16.72 5.53 17.15
CA ASN A 3 17.68 5.08 16.12
C ASN A 3 17.07 4.69 14.75
N ILE A 4 15.75 4.50 14.63
CA ILE A 4 15.11 4.12 13.35
C ILE A 4 14.64 5.36 12.56
N MET A 5 14.30 6.45 13.26
CA MET A 5 13.83 7.69 12.61
C MET A 5 14.93 8.37 11.78
N LEU A 6 16.21 8.11 12.11
CA LEU A 6 17.37 8.56 11.33
C LEU A 6 17.73 7.63 10.15
N SER A 7 17.18 6.40 10.10
CA SER A 7 17.46 5.45 9.02
C SER A 7 16.48 5.55 7.83
N TYR A 8 15.30 6.17 8.01
CA TYR A 8 14.29 6.29 6.95
C TYR A 8 13.68 7.71 6.84
N PRO A 9 14.47 8.77 6.60
CA PRO A 9 13.95 10.13 6.38
C PRO A 9 12.95 10.21 5.20
N CYS A 10 12.94 9.22 4.30
CA CYS A 10 12.04 9.12 3.15
C CYS A 10 10.65 8.49 3.45
N GLY A 11 10.45 7.81 4.58
CA GLY A 11 9.17 7.12 4.85
C GLY A 11 7.98 8.08 5.00
N LEU A 12 8.22 9.20 5.69
CA LEU A 12 7.22 10.25 5.96
C LEU A 12 6.79 11.01 4.70
N SER A 13 7.64 11.09 3.68
CA SER A 13 7.29 11.77 2.43
C SER A 13 6.22 10.98 1.66
N TYR A 14 6.22 9.64 1.71
CA TYR A 14 5.19 8.81 1.09
C TYR A 14 3.82 8.99 1.74
N VAL A 15 3.77 9.06 3.08
CA VAL A 15 2.53 9.36 3.82
C VAL A 15 2.02 10.75 3.44
N ARG A 16 2.93 11.74 3.35
CA ARG A 16 2.60 13.11 2.92
C ARG A 16 2.06 13.14 1.48
N ASN A 17 2.65 12.36 0.57
CA ASN A 17 2.22 12.28 -0.83
C ASN A 17 0.78 11.78 -0.94
N ILE A 18 0.43 10.72 -0.21
CA ILE A 18 -0.95 10.19 -0.21
C ILE A 18 -1.93 11.19 0.38
N ARG A 19 -1.58 11.81 1.52
CA ARG A 19 -2.42 12.84 2.13
C ARG A 19 -2.67 14.00 1.16
N ASN A 20 -1.62 14.48 0.50
CA ASN A 20 -1.72 15.56 -0.47
C ASN A 20 -2.56 15.14 -1.69
N LYS A 21 -2.37 13.92 -2.21
CA LYS A 21 -3.19 13.35 -3.30
C LYS A 21 -4.67 13.25 -2.94
N ALA A 22 -4.98 12.85 -1.71
CA ALA A 22 -6.34 12.76 -1.20
C ALA A 22 -6.97 14.16 -0.98
N ALA A 23 -6.20 15.13 -0.47
CA ALA A 23 -6.66 16.49 -0.23
C ALA A 23 -6.90 17.30 -1.51
N HIS A 24 -6.11 17.04 -2.57
CA HIS A 24 -6.23 17.74 -3.85
C HIS A 24 -7.17 17.02 -4.85
N ASN A 25 -7.94 16.03 -4.41
CA ASN A 25 -8.86 15.23 -5.25
C ASN A 25 -8.19 14.64 -6.51
N SER A 26 -6.89 14.36 -6.43
CA SER A 26 -6.21 13.67 -7.53
C SER A 26 -6.85 12.29 -7.72
N VAL A 27 -7.07 11.87 -8.96
CA VAL A 27 -7.77 10.61 -9.26
C VAL A 27 -6.85 9.43 -8.88
N ILE A 28 -6.85 9.06 -7.60
CA ILE A 28 -6.05 7.96 -7.05
C ILE A 28 -6.34 6.67 -7.83
N LEU A 29 -7.60 6.43 -8.16
CA LEU A 29 -8.06 5.32 -9.01
C LEU A 29 -7.36 5.28 -10.38
N ASN A 30 -7.16 6.42 -11.03
CA ASN A 30 -6.47 6.47 -12.32
C ASN A 30 -4.95 6.29 -12.14
N SER A 31 -4.40 6.75 -11.02
CA SER A 31 -2.97 6.65 -10.69
C SER A 31 -2.52 5.25 -10.26
N ILE A 32 -3.44 4.40 -9.80
CA ILE A 32 -3.16 2.98 -9.46
C ILE A 32 -3.33 2.05 -10.66
N THR A 33 -4.08 2.47 -11.68
CA THR A 33 -4.10 1.84 -13.00
C THR A 33 -2.91 2.33 -13.82
N ASN A 34 -2.29 1.48 -14.65
CA ASN A 34 -1.05 1.83 -15.37
C ASN A 34 -1.21 2.94 -16.42
N LYS A 35 -2.41 3.52 -16.55
CA LYS A 35 -2.78 4.47 -17.59
C LYS A 35 -2.27 5.89 -17.34
N SER A 36 -2.01 6.28 -16.09
CA SER A 36 -1.53 7.63 -15.76
C SER A 36 -0.60 7.69 -14.55
N GLY A 37 -0.13 6.54 -14.05
CA GLY A 37 0.73 6.47 -12.87
C GLY A 37 2.20 6.78 -13.20
N ILE A 38 2.89 7.47 -12.30
CA ILE A 38 4.36 7.60 -12.37
C ILE A 38 4.96 6.22 -12.10
N ILE A 39 5.67 5.68 -13.09
CA ILE A 39 6.45 4.45 -12.96
C ILE A 39 7.79 4.80 -12.33
N LEU A 40 8.06 4.20 -11.18
CA LEU A 40 9.32 4.27 -10.46
C LEU A 40 10.29 3.24 -11.02
N ASP A 41 11.54 3.64 -11.20
CA ASP A 41 12.63 2.68 -11.38
C ASP A 41 12.95 2.03 -10.02
N ILE A 42 12.50 0.78 -9.84
CA ILE A 42 12.69 0.03 -8.58
C ILE A 42 14.06 -0.66 -8.53
N THR A 43 15.09 -0.12 -9.18
CA THR A 43 16.46 -0.65 -9.10
C THR A 43 17.05 -0.58 -7.68
N ARG A 44 16.42 0.12 -6.73
CA ARG A 44 16.80 0.11 -5.31
C ARG A 44 15.91 -0.81 -4.48
N ALA A 45 16.48 -1.98 -4.18
CA ALA A 45 16.02 -2.90 -3.14
C ALA A 45 16.17 -2.26 -1.74
N ASN A 46 15.24 -2.60 -0.83
CA ASN A 46 15.16 -2.26 0.60
C ASN A 46 14.34 -1.02 1.00
N SER A 47 13.09 -0.96 0.52
CA SER A 47 12.05 -0.13 1.15
C SER A 47 11.20 -0.96 2.12
N LEU A 48 10.64 -0.34 3.17
CA LEU A 48 9.68 -0.97 4.10
C LEU A 48 8.53 -1.69 3.37
N ALA A 49 8.08 -1.11 2.26
CA ALA A 49 7.09 -1.75 1.39
C ALA A 49 7.59 -3.09 0.83
N SER A 50 8.84 -3.15 0.37
CA SER A 50 9.46 -4.37 -0.18
C SER A 50 9.54 -5.49 0.86
N GLU A 51 9.92 -5.16 2.10
CA GLU A 51 9.97 -6.12 3.20
C GLU A 51 8.57 -6.66 3.55
N LEU A 52 7.58 -5.77 3.67
CA LEU A 52 6.20 -6.16 3.95
C LEU A 52 5.66 -7.12 2.90
N VAL A 53 5.82 -6.81 1.61
CA VAL A 53 5.28 -7.67 0.55
C VAL A 53 6.02 -9.00 0.42
N ILE A 54 7.29 -9.08 0.83
CA ILE A 54 8.05 -10.33 0.90
C ILE A 54 7.48 -11.20 2.03
N LYS A 55 7.26 -10.62 3.22
CA LYS A 55 6.66 -11.32 4.36
C LYS A 55 5.25 -11.82 4.04
N ALA A 56 4.45 -11.00 3.37
CA ALA A 56 3.12 -11.36 2.87
C ALA A 56 3.13 -12.36 1.69
N LYS A 57 4.29 -12.91 1.31
CA LYS A 57 4.46 -13.90 0.24
C LYS A 57 3.89 -13.47 -1.12
N VAL A 58 3.89 -12.16 -1.41
CA VAL A 58 3.49 -11.64 -2.73
C VAL A 58 4.52 -12.08 -3.77
N SER A 59 4.11 -12.64 -4.91
CA SER A 59 5.06 -13.17 -5.90
C SER A 59 6.00 -12.10 -6.45
N ARG A 60 7.24 -12.48 -6.80
CA ARG A 60 8.26 -11.53 -7.31
C ARG A 60 7.76 -10.72 -8.51
N THR A 61 7.03 -11.35 -9.42
CA THR A 61 6.43 -10.70 -10.60
C THR A 61 5.40 -9.66 -10.21
N VAL A 62 4.50 -9.98 -9.27
CA VAL A 62 3.48 -9.03 -8.78
C VAL A 62 4.14 -7.88 -8.04
N ARG A 63 5.13 -8.15 -7.17
CA ARG A 63 5.88 -7.11 -6.46
C ARG A 63 6.50 -6.11 -7.41
N ARG A 64 7.22 -6.59 -8.44
CA ARG A 64 7.85 -5.72 -9.46
C ARG A 64 6.82 -4.88 -10.21
N LYS A 65 5.70 -5.46 -10.60
CA LYS A 65 4.64 -4.76 -11.36
C LYS A 65 3.88 -3.73 -10.52
N LYS A 66 3.64 -4.02 -9.23
CA LYS A 66 2.80 -3.19 -8.36
C LYS A 66 3.60 -2.11 -7.64
N LEU A 67 4.78 -2.44 -7.11
CA LEU A 67 5.63 -1.46 -6.44
C LEU A 67 6.29 -0.46 -7.40
N SER A 68 6.28 -0.72 -8.71
CA SER A 68 6.74 0.27 -9.70
C SER A 68 5.74 1.41 -9.83
N ILE A 69 4.49 1.21 -9.45
CA ILE A 69 3.47 2.26 -9.50
C ILE A 69 3.60 3.11 -8.24
N SER A 70 4.02 4.36 -8.38
CA SER A 70 4.32 5.23 -7.23
C SER A 70 3.20 5.30 -6.19
N THR A 71 1.95 5.38 -6.65
CA THR A 71 0.80 5.44 -5.74
C THR A 71 0.62 4.14 -4.95
N ILE A 72 0.83 2.99 -5.57
CA ILE A 72 0.76 1.70 -4.87
C ILE A 72 1.94 1.54 -3.92
N HIS A 73 3.14 1.96 -4.33
CA HIS A 73 4.32 1.99 -3.48
C HIS A 73 4.08 2.83 -2.22
N ASP A 74 3.56 4.05 -2.38
CA ASP A 74 3.30 4.96 -1.27
C ASP A 74 2.26 4.37 -0.31
N ILE A 75 1.21 3.72 -0.83
CA ILE A 75 0.14 3.13 0.00
C ILE A 75 0.69 1.94 0.76
N THR A 76 1.46 1.09 0.08
CA THR A 76 2.12 -0.07 0.71
C THR A 76 3.09 0.37 1.80
N THR A 77 3.85 1.44 1.55
CA THR A 77 4.79 1.99 2.53
C THR A 77 4.06 2.57 3.73
N THR A 78 2.93 3.26 3.51
CA THR A 78 2.09 3.80 4.58
C THR A 78 1.52 2.68 5.46
N LEU A 79 1.09 1.56 4.87
CA LEU A 79 0.65 0.38 5.61
C LEU A 79 1.78 -0.22 6.44
N ALA A 80 2.98 -0.35 5.87
CA ALA A 80 4.15 -0.87 6.59
C ALA A 80 4.53 0.03 7.78
N ILE A 81 4.50 1.35 7.60
CA ILE A 81 4.73 2.31 8.69
C ILE A 81 3.64 2.16 9.75
N TYR A 82 2.36 2.11 9.35
CA TYR A 82 1.26 1.97 10.30
C TYR A 82 1.39 0.70 11.16
N ASP A 83 1.71 -0.44 10.54
CA ASP A 83 1.96 -1.70 11.24
C ASP A 83 3.16 -1.64 12.20
N THR A 84 4.23 -0.94 11.79
CA THR A 84 5.47 -0.84 12.59
C THR A 84 5.32 0.07 13.81
N PHE A 85 4.56 1.17 13.70
CA PHE A 85 4.55 2.23 14.73
C PHE A 85 3.31 2.24 15.62
N ILE A 86 2.22 1.61 15.21
CA ILE A 86 1.05 1.46 16.09
C ILE A 86 1.28 0.22 16.96
N GLU A 87 1.15 0.36 18.27
CA GLU A 87 1.33 -0.76 19.22
C GLU A 87 0.01 -1.47 19.56
N SER A 88 -1.13 -0.79 19.36
CA SER A 88 -2.43 -1.37 19.67
C SER A 88 -2.92 -2.29 18.55
N GLU A 89 -2.90 -3.59 18.82
CA GLU A 89 -3.39 -4.62 17.90
C GLU A 89 -4.87 -4.46 17.56
N THR A 90 -5.71 -4.09 18.54
CA THR A 90 -7.13 -3.78 18.30
C THR A 90 -7.31 -2.60 17.33
N MET A 91 -6.46 -1.57 17.41
CA MET A 91 -6.51 -0.45 16.47
C MET A 91 -6.09 -0.85 15.07
N LYS A 92 -5.04 -1.68 14.96
CA LYS A 92 -4.58 -2.23 13.68
C LYS A 92 -5.65 -3.06 12.99
N GLU A 93 -6.17 -4.06 13.69
CA GLU A 93 -7.19 -4.97 13.18
C GLU A 93 -8.41 -4.19 12.66
N ARG A 94 -8.91 -3.23 13.46
CA ARG A 94 -10.03 -2.37 13.08
C ARG A 94 -9.73 -1.60 11.80
N ARG A 95 -8.53 -1.03 11.67
CA ARG A 95 -8.15 -0.21 10.51
C ARG A 95 -8.01 -1.06 9.25
N TYR A 96 -7.42 -2.25 9.35
CA TYR A 96 -7.26 -3.19 8.25
C TYR A 96 -8.60 -3.67 7.72
N LYS A 97 -9.54 -4.05 8.60
CA LYS A 97 -10.90 -4.42 8.21
C LYS A 97 -11.66 -3.26 7.57
N GLU A 98 -11.52 -2.05 8.11
CA GLU A 98 -12.15 -0.85 7.55
C GLU A 98 -11.65 -0.55 6.13
N LEU A 99 -10.35 -0.70 5.88
CA LEU A 99 -9.74 -0.49 4.57
C LEU A 99 -10.36 -1.42 3.52
N LEU A 100 -10.45 -2.72 3.81
CA LEU A 100 -11.05 -3.70 2.90
C LEU A 100 -12.53 -3.45 2.68
N LYS A 101 -13.28 -3.13 3.74
CA LYS A 101 -14.71 -2.81 3.65
C LYS A 101 -14.95 -1.59 2.75
N ARG A 102 -14.12 -0.54 2.88
CA ARG A 102 -14.22 0.66 2.03
C ARG A 102 -13.88 0.35 0.57
N ALA A 103 -12.87 -0.48 0.31
CA ALA A 103 -12.49 -0.88 -1.04
C ALA A 103 -13.59 -1.69 -1.76
N GLN A 104 -14.40 -2.43 -1.00
CA GLN A 104 -15.49 -3.26 -1.54
C GLN A 104 -16.83 -2.52 -1.70
N ARG A 105 -16.96 -1.28 -1.21
CA ARG A 105 -18.24 -0.55 -1.13
C ARG A 105 -18.96 -0.49 -2.48
N GLU A 106 -18.22 -0.19 -3.55
CA GLU A 106 -18.75 -0.04 -4.90
C GLU A 106 -18.19 -1.13 -5.83
N LYS A 107 -18.05 -2.36 -5.31
CA LYS A 107 -17.40 -3.48 -6.04
C LYS A 107 -18.01 -3.74 -7.43
N GLU A 108 -19.31 -3.48 -7.59
CA GLU A 108 -20.05 -3.71 -8.82
C GLU A 108 -19.59 -2.77 -9.94
N LEU A 109 -19.26 -1.51 -9.61
CA LEU A 109 -18.76 -0.52 -10.58
C LEU A 109 -17.40 -0.90 -11.17
N TYR A 110 -16.61 -1.70 -10.45
CA TYR A 110 -15.25 -2.07 -10.85
C TYR A 110 -15.10 -3.54 -11.21
N ALA A 111 -16.19 -4.32 -11.19
CA ALA A 111 -16.17 -5.77 -11.41
C ALA A 111 -15.68 -6.18 -12.81
N GLN A 112 -15.73 -5.26 -13.78
CA GLN A 112 -15.24 -5.49 -15.15
C GLN A 112 -13.83 -4.92 -15.39
N ASN A 113 -13.20 -4.30 -14.39
CA ASN A 113 -11.88 -3.70 -14.52
C ASN A 113 -10.80 -4.58 -13.88
N ASP A 114 -10.16 -5.41 -14.71
CA ASP A 114 -9.11 -6.35 -14.28
C ASP A 114 -7.92 -5.67 -13.58
N GLU A 115 -7.58 -4.43 -13.95
CA GLU A 115 -6.48 -3.70 -13.31
C GLU A 115 -6.83 -3.34 -11.87
N ILE A 116 -8.03 -2.81 -11.63
CA ILE A 116 -8.53 -2.46 -10.30
C ILE A 116 -8.67 -3.72 -9.46
N ILE A 117 -9.24 -4.80 -10.01
CA ILE A 117 -9.34 -6.09 -9.32
C ILE A 117 -7.97 -6.63 -8.94
N SER A 118 -6.99 -6.51 -9.84
CA SER A 118 -5.60 -6.91 -9.57
C SER A 118 -4.96 -6.09 -8.45
N VAL A 119 -5.23 -4.78 -8.37
CA VAL A 119 -4.77 -3.93 -7.25
C VAL A 119 -5.47 -4.31 -5.95
N TYR A 120 -6.77 -4.56 -5.99
CA TYR A 120 -7.52 -5.01 -4.81
C TYR A 120 -6.99 -6.35 -4.28
N ARG A 121 -6.77 -7.35 -5.14
CA ARG A 121 -6.20 -8.65 -4.74
C ARG A 121 -4.83 -8.50 -4.08
N TYR A 122 -4.00 -7.61 -4.62
CA TYR A 122 -2.69 -7.28 -4.04
C TYR A 122 -2.80 -6.73 -2.62
N PHE A 123 -3.66 -5.71 -2.40
CA PHE A 123 -3.86 -5.16 -1.06
C PHE A 123 -4.56 -6.13 -0.12
N ASN A 124 -5.53 -6.90 -0.61
CA ASN A 124 -6.23 -7.92 0.18
C ASN A 124 -5.26 -8.99 0.71
N GLN A 125 -4.32 -9.45 -0.11
CA GLN A 125 -3.28 -10.39 0.35
C GLN A 125 -2.43 -9.80 1.48
N ILE A 126 -1.97 -8.55 1.33
CA ILE A 126 -1.16 -7.87 2.34
C ILE A 126 -1.94 -7.65 3.63
N THR A 127 -3.18 -7.18 3.52
CA THR A 127 -4.03 -6.90 4.68
C THR A 127 -4.42 -8.17 5.42
N ASN A 128 -4.70 -9.27 4.70
CA ASN A 128 -4.95 -10.56 5.34
C ASN A 128 -3.71 -11.06 6.09
N TYR A 129 -2.53 -10.99 5.48
CA TYR A 129 -1.28 -11.31 6.17
C TYR A 129 -1.11 -10.48 7.44
N LEU A 130 -1.35 -9.16 7.37
CA LEU A 130 -1.22 -8.27 8.53
C LEU A 130 -2.18 -8.67 9.66
N ILE A 131 -3.44 -8.98 9.34
CA ILE A 131 -4.45 -9.41 10.31
C ILE A 131 -4.08 -10.77 10.94
N GLU A 132 -3.56 -11.71 10.16
CA GLU A 132 -3.14 -13.04 10.63
C GLU A 132 -1.91 -12.99 11.55
N THR A 133 -1.14 -11.90 11.51
CA THR A 133 0.09 -11.71 12.29
C THR A 133 -0.02 -10.77 13.49
N LEU A 134 -1.23 -10.28 13.81
CA LEU A 134 -1.52 -9.53 15.05
C LEU A 134 -1.58 -10.49 16.24
#